data_AF-A0A5N7Y4K5-F1
#
_entry.id   AF-A0A5N7Y4K5-F1
#
_cell.length_a   1.000
_cell.length_b   1.000
_cell.length_c   1.000
_cell.angle_alpha   90.00
_cell.angle_beta   90.00
_cell.angle_gamma   90.00
#
_symmetry.space_group_name_H-M   'P 1'
#
loop_
_entity.id
_entity.type
_entity.pdbx_description
1 polymer ?
#
loop_
_entity_poly.entity_id
_entity_poly.type
_entity_poly.pdbx_seq_one_letter_code
_entity_poly.pdbx_strand_id
1 'polypeptide(L)'
;MGAIRKTPKWLKKIDQKETGWAAEYLLNRWPKGLNPRPSSWVPIAANLDETIRTLEVDAGGVKLIERLRNAIRQRRYRLAGGGRVTCSFTLPILTRDKLKALAAKDGTTETAILEAMINEAQQASEDQKEEERREALNKKVTRNSDKLAQELIKIRLEATTKHLDACLKKLAGWQVYLNEQSPELSPEQESEANRIAEKRMREIQEAIRAAVAKHEMMSPRNI
;
A
#
# COMPACT_ATOMS: atom_id res chain seq x y z
N MET A 1 17.71 -57.34 43.28
CA MET A 1 17.44 -56.77 41.94
C MET A 1 16.95 -55.34 42.08
N GLY A 2 17.81 -54.35 41.82
CA GLY A 2 17.42 -52.94 41.87
C GLY A 2 16.79 -52.51 40.55
N ALA A 3 15.46 -52.36 40.52
CA ALA A 3 14.78 -51.78 39.37
C ALA A 3 15.31 -50.35 39.16
N ILE A 4 15.92 -50.07 38.00
CA ILE A 4 16.32 -48.71 37.60
C ILE A 4 15.03 -47.91 37.39
N ARG A 5 14.61 -47.16 38.42
CA ARG A 5 13.32 -46.47 38.48
C ARG A 5 13.34 -45.20 37.62
N LYS A 6 12.79 -45.28 36.41
CA LYS A 6 12.77 -44.18 35.42
C LYS A 6 12.05 -42.92 35.94
N THR A 7 12.77 -41.80 35.99
CA THR A 7 12.25 -40.43 36.13
C THR A 7 11.12 -40.18 35.10
N PRO A 8 9.98 -39.58 35.48
CA PRO A 8 8.93 -39.24 34.54
C PRO A 8 9.47 -38.41 33.37
N LYS A 9 9.21 -38.83 32.12
CA LYS A 9 9.78 -38.20 30.91
C LYS A 9 9.47 -36.70 30.79
N TRP A 10 8.40 -36.23 31.43
CA TRP A 10 7.99 -34.82 31.42
C TRP A 10 8.79 -33.96 32.42
N LEU A 11 9.33 -34.57 33.49
CA LEU A 11 10.15 -33.89 34.49
C LEU A 11 11.58 -33.63 34.02
N LYS A 12 12.11 -34.50 33.14
CA LYS A 12 13.45 -34.35 32.53
C LYS A 12 13.64 -33.07 31.69
N LYS A 13 12.58 -32.30 31.49
CA LYS A 13 12.58 -31.06 30.70
C LYS A 13 12.43 -29.81 31.57
N ILE A 14 12.51 -29.91 32.90
CA ILE A 14 12.31 -28.82 33.85
C ILE A 14 13.68 -28.23 34.24
N ASP A 15 13.91 -26.94 33.94
CA ASP A 15 15.13 -26.22 34.35
C ASP A 15 15.08 -25.83 35.83
N GLN A 16 16.21 -25.49 36.45
CA GLN A 16 16.33 -25.16 37.88
C GLN A 16 15.32 -24.07 38.35
N LYS A 17 15.05 -23.05 37.53
CA LYS A 17 14.05 -22.02 37.81
C LYS A 17 12.60 -22.53 37.74
N GLU A 18 12.36 -23.52 36.87
CA GLU A 18 11.05 -24.16 36.73
C GLU A 18 10.82 -25.18 37.84
N THR A 19 11.88 -25.83 38.34
CA THR A 19 11.86 -26.73 39.50
C THR A 19 11.43 -26.00 40.77
N GLY A 20 12.02 -24.83 41.06
CA GLY A 20 11.64 -24.03 42.22
C GLY A 20 10.16 -23.61 42.19
N TRP A 21 9.67 -23.22 41.01
CA TRP A 21 8.26 -22.84 40.85
C TRP A 21 7.31 -24.04 40.93
N ALA A 22 7.69 -25.20 40.37
CA ALA A 22 6.90 -26.41 40.47
C ALA A 22 6.76 -26.84 41.96
N ALA A 23 7.84 -26.72 42.72
CA ALA A 23 7.85 -26.99 44.15
C ALA A 23 6.96 -26.03 44.94
N GLU A 24 7.01 -24.73 44.63
CA GLU A 24 6.13 -23.72 45.22
C GLU A 24 4.65 -23.97 44.87
N TYR A 25 4.37 -24.33 43.62
CA TYR A 25 3.03 -24.69 43.16
C TYR A 25 2.46 -25.89 43.93
N LEU A 26 3.28 -26.92 44.16
CA LEU A 26 2.89 -28.10 44.94
C LEU A 26 2.67 -27.77 46.42
N LEU A 27 3.54 -26.97 47.04
CA LEU A 27 3.41 -26.54 48.44
C LEU A 27 2.09 -25.80 48.69
N ASN A 28 1.72 -24.91 47.77
CA ASN A 28 0.53 -24.07 47.88
C ASN A 28 -0.78 -24.84 47.66
N ARG A 29 -0.72 -25.98 46.98
CA ARG A 29 -1.88 -26.79 46.60
C ARG A 29 -1.84 -28.19 47.17
N TRP A 30 -1.05 -28.38 48.22
CA TRP A 30 -0.86 -29.67 48.87
C TRP A 30 -2.20 -30.25 49.34
N PRO A 31 -2.50 -31.53 49.08
CA PRO A 31 -3.77 -32.13 49.49
C PRO A 31 -3.92 -32.12 51.01
N LYS A 32 -5.10 -31.68 51.51
CA LYS A 32 -5.37 -31.52 52.95
C LYS A 32 -5.39 -32.82 53.77
N GLY A 33 -5.21 -33.98 53.14
CA GLY A 33 -5.16 -35.30 53.80
C GLY A 33 -3.81 -36.00 53.73
N LEU A 34 -2.80 -35.40 53.09
CA LEU A 34 -1.51 -36.05 52.84
C LEU A 34 -0.47 -35.48 53.81
N ASN A 35 -0.20 -36.22 54.89
CA ASN A 35 0.80 -35.88 55.91
C ASN A 35 2.11 -36.65 55.66
N PRO A 36 3.28 -36.05 55.92
CA PRO A 36 3.47 -34.67 56.38
C PRO A 36 3.43 -33.66 55.22
N ARG A 37 2.74 -32.54 55.43
CA ARG A 37 2.88 -31.38 54.54
C ARG A 37 4.29 -30.81 54.69
N PRO A 38 5.04 -30.59 53.60
CA PRO A 38 6.35 -29.96 53.68
C PRO A 38 6.26 -28.55 54.28
N SER A 39 7.25 -28.19 55.10
CA SER A 39 7.31 -26.88 55.76
C SER A 39 7.76 -25.75 54.82
N SER A 40 8.45 -26.08 53.73
CA SER A 40 8.88 -25.13 52.70
C SER A 40 8.99 -25.80 51.33
N TRP A 41 9.19 -24.99 50.29
CA TRP A 41 9.32 -25.47 48.91
C TRP A 41 10.73 -26.03 48.62
N VAL A 42 11.73 -25.73 49.45
CA VAL A 42 13.14 -26.12 49.23
C VAL A 42 13.32 -27.66 49.27
N PRO A 43 12.78 -28.40 50.27
CA PRO A 43 12.81 -29.86 50.27
C PRO A 43 12.09 -30.49 49.07
N ILE A 44 10.99 -29.86 48.62
CA ILE A 44 10.23 -30.31 47.46
C ILE A 44 11.04 -30.10 46.17
N ALA A 45 11.72 -28.97 46.03
CA ALA A 45 12.54 -28.66 44.86
C ALA A 45 13.76 -29.59 44.76
N ALA A 46 14.39 -29.91 45.89
CA ALA A 46 15.52 -30.82 45.96
C ALA A 46 15.13 -32.28 45.62
N ASN A 47 13.92 -32.70 46.02
CA ASN A 47 13.43 -34.07 45.83
C ASN A 47 12.13 -34.10 45.01
N LEU A 48 12.07 -33.32 43.92
CA LEU A 48 10.83 -33.14 43.14
C LEU A 48 10.33 -34.47 42.55
N ASP A 49 11.23 -35.30 42.05
CA ASP A 49 10.93 -36.63 41.53
C ASP A 49 10.26 -37.53 42.56
N GLU A 50 10.79 -37.55 43.79
CA GLU A 50 10.28 -38.40 44.85
C GLU A 50 8.97 -37.87 45.41
N THR A 51 8.85 -36.54 45.55
CA THR A 51 7.62 -35.88 45.99
C THR A 51 6.46 -36.15 45.03
N ILE A 52 6.72 -36.09 43.72
CA ILE A 52 5.72 -36.41 42.70
C ILE A 52 5.28 -37.87 42.83
N ARG A 53 6.21 -38.81 43.01
CA ARG A 53 5.86 -40.23 43.19
C ARG A 53 5.03 -40.48 44.44
N THR A 54 5.35 -39.81 45.55
CA THR A 54 4.55 -39.90 46.78
C THR A 54 3.13 -39.38 46.56
N LEU A 55 2.97 -38.31 45.78
CA LEU A 55 1.67 -37.75 45.43
C LEU A 55 0.90 -38.63 44.42
N GLU A 56 1.56 -39.39 43.54
CA GLU A 56 0.90 -40.31 42.59
C GLU A 56 0.22 -41.51 43.26
N VAL A 57 0.50 -41.77 44.55
CA VAL A 57 -0.15 -42.86 45.32
C VAL A 57 -1.60 -42.51 45.67
N ASP A 58 -1.94 -41.22 45.79
CA ASP A 58 -3.28 -40.76 46.15
C ASP A 58 -4.03 -40.16 44.94
N ALA A 59 -5.33 -40.39 44.85
CA ALA A 59 -6.17 -39.86 43.77
C ALA A 59 -6.20 -38.32 43.75
N GLY A 60 -6.09 -37.67 44.92
CA GLY A 60 -5.96 -36.22 45.04
C GLY A 60 -4.60 -35.71 44.55
N GLY A 61 -3.53 -36.44 44.83
CA GLY A 61 -2.18 -36.12 44.36
C GLY A 61 -1.99 -36.33 42.84
N VAL A 62 -2.59 -37.36 42.24
CA VAL A 62 -2.60 -37.56 40.78
C VAL A 62 -3.25 -36.37 40.07
N LYS A 63 -4.42 -35.91 40.52
CA LYS A 63 -5.10 -34.72 39.95
C LYS A 63 -4.27 -33.45 40.12
N LEU A 64 -3.55 -33.32 41.23
CA LEU A 64 -2.67 -32.18 41.46
C LEU A 64 -1.50 -32.18 40.47
N ILE A 65 -0.91 -33.33 40.18
CA ILE A 65 0.19 -33.47 39.21
C ILE A 65 -0.29 -33.17 37.78
N GLU A 66 -1.49 -33.61 37.40
CA GLU A 66 -2.07 -33.25 36.09
C GLU A 66 -2.23 -31.73 35.94
N ARG A 67 -2.70 -31.05 36.99
CA ARG A 67 -2.82 -29.58 37.01
C ARG A 67 -1.46 -28.90 36.96
N LEU A 68 -0.47 -29.41 37.70
CA LEU A 68 0.90 -28.92 37.65
C LEU A 68 1.47 -29.04 36.24
N ARG A 69 1.31 -30.19 35.58
CA ARG A 69 1.78 -30.43 34.21
C ARG A 69 1.16 -29.44 33.21
N ASN A 70 -0.14 -29.18 33.33
CA ASN A 70 -0.83 -28.19 32.51
C ASN A 70 -0.34 -26.77 32.77
N ALA A 71 -0.12 -26.42 34.04
CA ALA A 71 0.35 -25.10 34.41
C ALA A 71 1.79 -24.84 33.94
N ILE A 72 2.67 -25.85 34.03
CA ILE A 72 4.02 -25.83 33.45
C ILE A 72 3.95 -25.62 31.93
N ARG A 73 3.10 -26.38 31.23
CA ARG A 73 2.92 -26.23 29.77
C ARG A 73 2.50 -24.80 29.39
N GLN A 74 1.51 -24.24 30.08
CA GLN A 74 1.05 -22.87 29.85
C GLN A 74 2.14 -21.84 30.16
N ARG A 75 2.90 -22.05 31.23
CA ARG A 75 4.00 -21.16 31.61
C ARG A 75 5.11 -21.16 30.56
N ARG A 76 5.53 -22.34 30.09
CA ARG A 76 6.53 -22.46 29.01
C ARG A 76 6.07 -21.77 27.73
N TYR A 77 4.79 -21.94 27.35
CA TYR A 77 4.22 -21.25 26.19
C TYR A 77 4.29 -19.71 26.33
N ARG A 78 4.03 -19.17 27.52
CA ARG A 78 4.12 -17.72 27.80
C ARG A 78 5.56 -17.20 27.82
N LEU A 79 6.51 -17.98 28.34
CA LEU A 79 7.92 -17.58 28.47
C LEU A 79 8.71 -17.73 27.16
N ALA A 80 8.37 -18.70 26.31
CA ALA A 80 9.09 -18.99 25.06
C ALA A 80 8.87 -17.96 23.93
N GLY A 81 8.43 -16.74 24.25
CA GLY A 81 8.24 -15.70 23.24
C GLY A 81 7.14 -16.02 22.22
N GLY A 82 6.13 -16.83 22.58
CA GLY A 82 4.92 -17.07 21.78
C GLY A 82 4.01 -15.84 21.59
N GLY A 83 4.56 -14.64 21.83
CA GLY A 83 4.43 -13.51 20.91
C GLY A 83 3.06 -12.87 20.73
N ARG A 84 2.13 -13.03 21.67
CA ARG A 84 0.86 -12.29 21.65
C ARG A 84 0.73 -11.45 22.91
N VAL A 85 0.93 -10.15 22.75
CA VAL A 85 0.46 -9.16 23.72
C VAL A 85 -1.04 -9.07 23.52
N THR A 86 -1.81 -9.48 24.52
CA THR A 86 -3.27 -9.40 24.48
C THR A 86 -3.69 -7.94 24.57
N CYS A 87 -4.13 -7.35 23.47
CA CYS A 87 -4.83 -6.07 23.48
C CYS A 87 -6.32 -6.34 23.66
N SER A 88 -6.93 -5.75 24.69
CA SER A 88 -8.37 -5.84 24.93
C SER A 88 -9.02 -4.51 24.57
N PHE A 89 -9.97 -4.54 23.65
CA PHE A 89 -10.77 -3.38 23.26
C PHE A 89 -12.26 -3.74 23.38
N THR A 90 -13.07 -2.75 23.73
CA THR A 90 -14.52 -2.92 23.83
C THR A 90 -15.16 -2.46 22.53
N LEU A 91 -15.79 -3.38 21.79
CA LEU A 91 -16.57 -3.05 20.60
C LEU A 91 -18.07 -3.01 20.94
N PRO A 92 -18.85 -2.16 20.25
CA PRO A 92 -20.30 -2.30 20.20
C PRO A 92 -20.69 -3.72 19.75
N ILE A 93 -21.77 -4.25 20.33
CA ILE A 93 -22.25 -5.62 20.08
C ILE A 93 -22.44 -5.87 18.58
N LEU A 94 -23.07 -4.91 17.87
CA LEU A 94 -23.30 -5.00 16.43
C LEU A 94 -21.99 -5.10 15.63
N THR A 95 -20.95 -4.39 16.04
CA THR A 95 -19.65 -4.39 15.34
C THR A 95 -18.94 -5.73 15.55
N ARG A 96 -18.98 -6.27 16.78
CA ARG A 96 -18.45 -7.61 17.06
C ARG A 96 -19.16 -8.67 16.24
N ASP A 97 -20.49 -8.64 16.18
CA ASP A 97 -21.27 -9.64 15.46
C ASP A 97 -21.02 -9.59 13.94
N LYS A 98 -20.86 -8.38 13.38
CA LYS A 98 -20.42 -8.19 11.99
C LYS A 98 -19.02 -8.76 11.76
N LEU A 99 -18.05 -8.45 12.62
CA LEU A 99 -16.68 -8.95 12.49
C LEU A 99 -16.65 -10.48 12.53
N LYS A 100 -17.43 -11.08 13.43
CA LYS A 100 -17.58 -12.53 13.52
C LYS A 100 -18.22 -13.14 12.28
N ALA A 101 -19.25 -12.50 11.73
CA ALA A 101 -19.89 -12.96 10.49
C ALA A 101 -18.93 -12.87 9.29
N LEU A 102 -18.13 -11.80 9.19
CA LEU A 102 -17.11 -11.64 8.15
C LEU A 102 -16.02 -12.70 8.27
N ALA A 103 -15.47 -12.90 9.46
CA ALA A 103 -14.48 -13.94 9.72
C ALA A 103 -15.01 -15.35 9.37
N ALA A 104 -16.28 -15.63 9.71
CA ALA A 104 -16.92 -16.89 9.37
C ALA A 104 -17.11 -17.08 7.85
N LYS A 105 -17.49 -16.01 7.14
CA LYS A 105 -17.66 -16.03 5.68
C LYS A 105 -16.35 -16.32 4.96
N ASP A 106 -15.26 -15.71 5.42
CA ASP A 106 -13.95 -15.81 4.78
C ASP A 106 -13.12 -16.99 5.30
N GLY A 107 -13.65 -17.76 6.26
CA GLY A 107 -12.99 -18.93 6.84
C GLY A 107 -11.73 -18.59 7.65
N THR A 108 -11.64 -17.36 8.17
CA THR A 108 -10.46 -16.86 8.89
C THR A 108 -10.81 -16.43 10.32
N THR A 109 -9.82 -15.90 11.05
CA THR A 109 -10.02 -15.38 12.42
C THR A 109 -10.38 -13.90 12.38
N GLU A 110 -11.15 -13.43 13.36
CA GLU A 110 -11.49 -12.01 13.54
C GLU A 110 -10.25 -11.10 13.54
N THR A 111 -9.13 -11.57 14.11
CA THR A 111 -7.84 -10.85 14.09
C THR A 111 -7.27 -10.72 12.68
N ALA A 112 -7.36 -11.77 11.86
CA ALA A 112 -6.86 -11.74 10.48
C ALA A 112 -7.69 -10.78 9.60
N ILE A 113 -9.01 -10.72 9.82
CA ILE A 113 -9.87 -9.74 9.15
C ILE A 113 -9.49 -8.31 9.55
N LEU A 114 -9.27 -8.06 10.85
CA LEU A 114 -8.84 -6.74 11.31
C LEU A 114 -7.48 -6.34 10.71
N GLU A 115 -6.53 -7.26 10.64
CA GLU A 115 -5.22 -7.03 10.03
C GLU A 115 -5.34 -6.71 8.54
N ALA A 116 -6.17 -7.46 7.80
CA ALA A 116 -6.45 -7.20 6.39
C ALA A 116 -7.08 -5.81 6.19
N MET A 117 -8.11 -5.46 6.98
CA MET A 117 -8.76 -4.15 6.90
C MET A 117 -7.81 -2.99 7.21
N ILE A 118 -6.89 -3.16 8.16
CA ILE A 118 -5.87 -2.14 8.48
C ILE A 118 -4.91 -1.98 7.30
N ASN A 119 -4.43 -3.09 6.74
CA ASN A 119 -3.51 -3.05 5.61
C ASN A 119 -4.16 -2.46 4.36
N GLU A 120 -5.41 -2.81 4.06
CA GLU A 120 -6.19 -2.25 2.96
C GLU A 120 -6.40 -0.74 3.13
N ALA A 121 -6.76 -0.29 4.35
CA ALA A 121 -6.93 1.13 4.62
C ALA A 121 -5.60 1.91 4.47
N GLN A 122 -4.49 1.33 4.89
CA GLN A 122 -3.18 1.94 4.70
C GLN A 122 -2.80 2.02 3.22
N GLN A 123 -2.97 0.92 2.48
CA GLN A 123 -2.68 0.87 1.05
C GLN A 123 -3.54 1.88 0.28
N ALA A 124 -4.84 1.94 0.56
CA ALA A 124 -5.75 2.90 -0.07
C ALA A 124 -5.31 4.36 0.17
N SER A 125 -4.80 4.68 1.38
CA SER A 125 -4.26 6.01 1.66
C SER A 125 -2.96 6.31 0.91
N GLU A 126 -2.10 5.31 0.75
CA GLU A 126 -0.84 5.44 0.01
C GLU A 126 -1.10 5.60 -1.49
N ASP A 127 -2.00 4.79 -2.04
CA ASP A 127 -2.45 4.85 -3.44
C ASP A 127 -3.06 6.22 -3.76
N GLN A 128 -3.92 6.74 -2.88
CA GLN A 128 -4.49 8.07 -3.06
C GLN A 128 -3.42 9.16 -3.10
N LYS A 129 -2.42 9.11 -2.21
CA LYS A 129 -1.30 10.07 -2.21
C LYS A 129 -0.44 9.93 -3.46
N GLU A 130 -0.24 8.72 -3.96
CA GLU A 130 0.50 8.51 -5.20
C GLU A 130 -0.27 9.05 -6.40
N GLU A 131 -1.58 8.83 -6.47
CA GLU A 131 -2.42 9.35 -7.54
C GLU A 131 -2.44 10.89 -7.55
N GLU A 132 -2.58 11.52 -6.38
CA GLU A 132 -2.48 12.99 -6.26
C GLU A 132 -1.11 13.52 -6.76
N ARG A 133 -0.02 12.80 -6.46
CA ARG A 133 1.32 13.16 -6.97
C ARG A 133 1.42 12.98 -8.48
N ARG A 134 0.88 11.90 -9.03
CA ARG A 134 0.86 11.63 -10.48
C ARG A 134 0.05 12.68 -11.21
N GLU A 135 -1.13 13.03 -10.71
CA GLU A 135 -1.94 14.12 -11.24
C GLU A 135 -1.19 15.47 -11.22
N ALA A 136 -0.55 15.79 -10.11
CA ALA A 136 0.22 17.03 -9.99
C ALA A 136 1.38 17.08 -11.00
N LEU A 137 2.07 15.95 -11.20
CA LEU A 137 3.13 15.82 -12.19
C LEU A 137 2.58 15.97 -13.61
N ASN A 138 1.50 15.28 -13.94
CA ASN A 138 0.84 15.37 -15.24
C ASN A 138 0.39 16.80 -15.55
N LYS A 139 -0.24 17.49 -14.59
CA LYS A 139 -0.63 18.90 -14.70
C LYS A 139 0.59 19.81 -14.92
N LYS A 140 1.76 19.49 -14.35
CA LYS A 140 3.00 20.26 -14.58
C LYS A 140 3.57 20.00 -15.97
N VAL A 141 3.56 18.75 -16.42
CA VAL A 141 4.03 18.35 -17.75
C VAL A 141 3.17 19.01 -18.84
N THR A 142 1.83 18.94 -18.73
CA THR A 142 0.92 19.57 -19.70
C THR A 142 1.10 21.09 -19.75
N ARG A 143 1.16 21.76 -18.59
CA ARG A 143 1.45 23.21 -18.55
C ARG A 143 2.77 23.57 -19.23
N ASN A 144 3.81 22.76 -19.05
CA ASN A 144 5.10 23.02 -19.69
C ASN A 144 5.05 22.74 -21.20
N SER A 145 4.37 21.69 -21.65
CA SER A 145 4.19 21.41 -23.07
C SER A 145 3.38 22.50 -23.77
N ASP A 146 2.33 23.01 -23.11
CA ASP A 146 1.47 24.06 -23.65
C ASP A 146 2.24 25.38 -23.79
N LYS A 147 3.05 25.74 -22.79
CA LYS A 147 3.95 26.89 -22.87
C LYS A 147 4.93 26.76 -24.03
N LEU A 148 5.55 25.60 -24.22
CA LEU A 148 6.48 25.38 -25.32
C LEU A 148 5.77 25.48 -26.68
N ALA A 149 4.55 24.94 -26.79
CA ALA A 149 3.74 25.05 -28.00
C ALA A 149 3.37 26.52 -28.31
N GLN A 150 3.02 27.30 -27.30
CA GLN A 150 2.74 28.73 -27.44
C GLN A 150 3.97 29.51 -27.94
N GLU A 151 5.15 29.27 -27.37
CA GLU A 151 6.39 29.92 -27.81
C GLU A 151 6.74 29.53 -29.26
N LEU A 152 6.56 28.27 -29.65
CA LEU A 152 6.76 27.84 -31.03
C LEU A 152 5.79 28.53 -32.01
N ILE A 153 4.51 28.69 -31.62
CA ILE A 153 3.52 29.41 -32.42
C ILE A 153 3.94 30.88 -32.58
N LYS A 154 4.40 31.51 -31.51
CA LYS A 154 4.87 32.91 -31.53
C LYS A 154 6.05 33.10 -32.48
N ILE A 155 7.05 32.22 -32.42
CA ILE A 155 8.22 32.25 -33.33
C ILE A 155 7.77 32.08 -34.78
N ARG A 156 6.85 31.14 -35.05
CA ARG A 156 6.31 30.93 -36.41
C ARG A 156 5.56 32.16 -36.90
N LEU A 157 4.74 32.78 -36.05
CA LEU A 157 4.00 34.00 -36.37
C LEU A 157 4.97 35.12 -36.75
N GLU A 158 6.00 35.36 -35.94
CA GLU A 158 7.02 36.37 -36.23
C GLU A 158 7.75 36.12 -37.56
N ALA A 159 8.12 34.86 -37.84
CA ALA A 159 8.75 34.48 -39.11
C ALA A 159 7.81 34.70 -40.30
N THR A 160 6.53 34.32 -40.19
CA THR A 160 5.54 34.52 -41.26
C THR A 160 5.26 36.00 -41.51
N THR A 161 5.20 36.81 -40.45
CA THR A 161 5.02 38.27 -40.56
C THR A 161 6.20 38.92 -41.28
N LYS A 162 7.44 38.51 -40.97
CA LYS A 162 8.63 38.98 -41.70
C LYS A 162 8.62 38.57 -43.17
N HIS A 163 8.18 37.36 -43.48
CA HIS A 163 8.06 36.91 -44.87
C HIS A 163 7.00 37.72 -45.62
N LEU A 164 5.86 37.97 -44.99
CA LEU A 164 4.79 38.80 -45.56
C LEU A 164 5.27 40.23 -45.83
N ASP A 165 5.96 40.86 -44.87
CA ASP A 165 6.56 42.19 -45.03
C ASP A 165 7.54 42.22 -46.22
N ALA A 166 8.41 41.21 -46.35
CA ALA A 166 9.33 41.11 -47.48
C ALA A 166 8.60 40.95 -48.83
N CYS A 167 7.54 40.15 -48.88
CA CYS A 167 6.69 40.00 -50.07
C CYS A 167 5.99 41.31 -50.43
N LEU A 168 5.42 42.01 -49.45
CA LEU A 168 4.76 43.31 -49.64
C LEU A 168 5.75 44.36 -50.15
N LYS A 169 6.95 44.44 -49.58
CA LYS A 169 8.01 45.35 -50.06
C LYS A 169 8.40 45.09 -51.50
N LYS A 170 8.53 43.82 -51.89
CA LYS A 170 8.79 43.46 -53.30
C LYS A 170 7.64 43.90 -54.19
N LEU A 171 6.40 43.61 -53.80
CA LEU A 171 5.20 43.96 -54.57
C LEU A 171 5.07 45.47 -54.74
N ALA A 172 5.29 46.24 -53.67
CA ALA A 172 5.36 47.70 -53.74
C ALA A 172 6.49 48.20 -54.65
N GLY A 173 7.66 47.55 -54.62
CA GLY A 173 8.76 47.85 -55.54
C GLY A 173 8.37 47.64 -57.02
N TRP A 174 7.66 46.55 -57.33
CA TRP A 174 7.12 46.30 -58.66
C TRP A 174 6.07 47.34 -59.06
N GLN A 175 5.18 47.73 -58.15
CA GLN A 175 4.18 48.78 -58.40
C GLN A 175 4.84 50.11 -58.74
N VAL A 176 5.89 50.50 -58.02
CA VAL A 176 6.67 51.72 -58.31
C VAL A 176 7.41 51.60 -59.65
N TYR A 177 8.05 50.47 -59.92
CA TYR A 177 8.78 50.23 -61.17
C TYR A 177 7.87 50.31 -62.41
N LEU A 178 6.65 49.78 -62.30
CA LEU A 178 5.65 49.81 -63.37
C LEU A 178 4.81 51.09 -63.37
N ASN A 179 5.11 52.07 -62.51
CA ASN A 179 4.36 53.32 -62.36
C ASN A 179 2.84 53.08 -62.16
N GLU A 180 2.50 52.12 -61.30
CA GLU A 180 1.13 51.63 -61.03
C GLU A 180 0.40 51.04 -62.24
N GLN A 181 1.05 50.93 -63.41
CA GLN A 181 0.47 50.22 -64.54
C GLN A 181 0.54 48.71 -64.31
N SER A 182 -0.55 48.04 -64.63
CA SER A 182 -0.57 46.58 -64.61
C SER A 182 0.33 46.07 -65.75
N PRO A 183 1.15 45.03 -65.55
CA PRO A 183 1.87 44.42 -66.67
C PRO A 183 0.87 44.04 -67.77
N GLU A 184 1.13 44.45 -69.02
CA GLU A 184 0.33 44.01 -70.16
C GLU A 184 0.59 42.51 -70.41
N LEU A 185 -0.16 41.68 -69.69
CA LEU A 185 -0.16 40.24 -69.88
C LEU A 185 -1.13 39.87 -70.99
N SER A 186 -0.75 38.91 -71.83
CA SER A 186 -1.72 38.25 -72.71
C SER A 186 -2.83 37.62 -71.86
N PRO A 187 -4.09 37.55 -72.34
CA PRO A 187 -5.18 36.89 -71.63
C PRO A 187 -4.86 35.44 -71.22
N GLU A 188 -4.01 34.74 -71.97
CA GLU A 188 -3.52 33.40 -71.60
C GLU A 188 -2.56 33.43 -70.39
N GLN A 189 -1.69 34.44 -70.31
CA GLN A 189 -0.72 34.60 -69.23
C GLN A 189 -1.39 35.08 -67.93
N GLU A 190 -2.39 35.95 -68.03
CA GLU A 190 -3.18 36.41 -66.89
C GLU A 190 -4.01 35.25 -66.31
N SER A 191 -4.63 34.44 -67.17
CA SER A 191 -5.36 33.24 -66.75
C SER A 191 -4.45 32.24 -66.02
N GLU A 192 -3.22 32.02 -66.51
CA GLU A 192 -2.27 31.11 -65.85
C GLU A 192 -1.76 31.67 -64.52
N ALA A 193 -1.47 32.98 -64.44
CA ALA A 193 -1.09 33.64 -63.20
C ALA A 193 -2.19 33.54 -62.13
N ASN A 194 -3.44 33.77 -62.52
CA ASN A 194 -4.60 33.63 -61.63
C ASN A 194 -4.79 32.18 -61.17
N ARG A 195 -4.63 31.19 -62.05
CA ARG A 195 -4.67 29.77 -61.68
C ARG A 195 -3.61 29.42 -60.64
N ILE A 196 -2.38 29.90 -60.82
CA ILE A 196 -1.28 29.66 -59.87
C ILE A 196 -1.60 30.31 -58.53
N ALA A 197 -2.07 31.57 -58.53
CA ALA A 197 -2.43 32.31 -57.32
C ALA A 197 -3.58 31.63 -56.55
N GLU A 198 -4.65 31.23 -57.23
CA GLU A 198 -5.79 30.53 -56.64
C GLU A 198 -5.38 29.19 -56.02
N LYS A 199 -4.56 28.41 -56.74
CA LYS A 199 -4.06 27.13 -56.22
C LYS A 199 -3.26 27.34 -54.93
N ARG A 200 -2.34 28.31 -54.92
CA ARG A 200 -1.54 28.64 -53.72
C ARG A 200 -2.40 29.14 -52.58
N MET A 201 -3.39 30.00 -52.86
CA MET A 201 -4.31 30.51 -51.84
C MET A 201 -5.14 29.37 -51.23
N ARG A 202 -5.59 28.41 -52.04
CA ARG A 202 -6.34 27.24 -51.57
C ARG A 202 -5.50 26.36 -50.64
N GLU A 203 -4.26 26.05 -51.02
CA GLU A 203 -3.30 25.30 -50.19
C GLU A 203 -3.08 25.99 -48.82
N ILE A 204 -2.92 27.31 -48.81
CA ILE A 204 -2.76 28.11 -47.59
C ILE A 204 -4.02 28.05 -46.72
N GLN A 205 -5.21 28.25 -47.32
CA GLN A 205 -6.47 28.22 -46.59
C GLN A 205 -6.75 26.85 -45.97
N GLU A 206 -6.45 25.76 -46.67
CA GLU A 206 -6.59 24.39 -46.14
C GLU A 206 -5.65 24.16 -44.95
N ALA A 207 -4.39 24.61 -45.05
CA ALA A 207 -3.44 24.51 -43.94
C ALA A 207 -3.89 25.31 -42.71
N ILE A 208 -4.45 26.52 -42.92
CA ILE A 208 -5.01 27.34 -41.83
C ILE A 208 -6.20 26.63 -41.19
N ARG A 209 -7.16 26.14 -41.98
CA ARG A 209 -8.34 25.42 -41.45
C ARG A 209 -7.93 24.17 -40.66
N ALA A 210 -6.96 23.41 -41.15
CA ALA A 210 -6.44 22.23 -40.45
C ALA A 210 -5.78 22.60 -39.10
N ALA A 211 -5.03 23.71 -39.06
CA ALA A 211 -4.42 24.20 -37.83
C ALA A 211 -5.47 24.67 -36.81
N VAL A 212 -6.52 25.38 -37.26
CA VAL A 212 -7.64 25.83 -36.42
C VAL A 212 -8.42 24.65 -35.87
N ALA A 213 -8.80 23.69 -36.73
CA ALA A 213 -9.53 22.49 -36.30
C ALA A 213 -8.74 21.69 -35.25
N LYS A 214 -7.42 21.54 -35.43
CA LYS A 214 -6.56 20.89 -34.43
C LYS A 214 -6.54 21.64 -33.11
N HIS A 215 -6.52 22.98 -33.14
CA HIS A 215 -6.59 23.79 -31.92
C HIS A 215 -7.94 23.63 -31.20
N GLU A 216 -9.05 23.69 -31.93
CA GLU A 216 -10.40 23.47 -31.38
C GLU A 216 -10.57 22.09 -30.74
N MET A 217 -9.95 21.06 -31.32
CA MET A 217 -9.98 19.70 -30.75
C MET A 217 -9.12 19.54 -29.48
N MET A 218 -8.03 20.31 -29.34
CA MET A 218 -7.12 20.22 -28.20
C MET A 218 -7.40 21.24 -27.09
N SER A 219 -8.19 22.28 -27.37
CA SER A 219 -8.61 23.25 -26.36
C SER A 219 -9.76 22.66 -25.54
N PRO A 220 -9.69 22.63 -24.19
CA PRO A 220 -10.81 22.20 -23.38
C PRO A 220 -12.00 23.11 -23.67
N ARG A 221 -13.12 22.54 -24.12
CA ARG A 221 -14.39 23.28 -24.26
C ARG A 221 -14.72 23.85 -22.88
N ASN A 222 -14.65 25.18 -22.75
CA ASN A 222 -15.29 25.88 -21.63
C ASN A 222 -16.79 25.58 -21.73
N ILE A 223 -17.26 24.64 -20.91
CA ILE A 223 -18.67 24.41 -20.59
C ILE A 223 -18.83 24.80 -19.13
#